data_AF-A0A3Q2DRR1-F1
#
_entry.id   AF-A0A3Q2DRR1-F1
#
_cell.length_a   1.000
_cell.length_b   1.000
_cell.length_c   1.000
_cell.angle_alpha   90.00
_cell.angle_beta   90.00
_cell.angle_gamma   90.00
#
_symmetry.space_group_name_H-M   'P 1'
#
loop_
_entity.id
_entity.type
_entity.pdbx_description
1 polymer ?
#
loop_
_entity_poly.entity_id
_entity_poly.type
_entity_poly.pdbx_seq_one_letter_code
_entity_poly.pdbx_strand_id
1 'polypeptide(L)'
;MADLLRLLLRVAEKAANVARLCRQDAHLFQLLVQEKTGEDKNKKFVQDFKTLADVVIQEMIRHDFPEMSDFIHGEESNKFENGLGESVAVTVCSTEEETAKLLATVLDGDQAAAALLAGAIHQDPATIEATIDGLTVPLKPSELGIWIDPIDATSQYIEGREEALEEGRLFPSGLHCALVLIGVYLRSTGEPVMGVINQPFHNKDPGGSRIPTRGKPHDSKSILR
;
A
#
# COMPACT_ATOMS: atom_id res chain seq x y z
N MET A 1 -4.54 20.58 13.68
CA MET A 1 -5.33 19.52 13.00
C MET A 1 -5.32 19.67 11.48
N ALA A 2 -5.42 20.88 10.92
CA ALA A 2 -5.10 21.10 9.51
C ALA A 2 -3.73 20.49 9.13
N ASP A 3 -2.74 20.57 10.01
CA ASP A 3 -1.42 19.94 9.80
C ASP A 3 -1.45 18.41 9.85
N LEU A 4 -2.31 17.81 10.69
CA LEU A 4 -2.50 16.36 10.69
C LEU A 4 -3.14 15.91 9.38
N LEU A 5 -4.19 16.60 8.93
CA LEU A 5 -4.83 16.31 7.66
C LEU A 5 -3.88 16.53 6.47
N ARG A 6 -3.04 17.57 6.49
CA ARG A 6 -1.94 17.76 5.51
C ARG A 6 -1.03 16.56 5.46
N LEU A 7 -0.59 16.10 6.64
CA LEU A 7 0.31 14.98 6.75
C LEU A 7 -0.36 13.69 6.27
N LEU A 8 -1.62 13.45 6.63
CA LEU A 8 -2.40 12.30 6.14
C LEU A 8 -2.57 12.32 4.62
N LEU A 9 -2.87 13.48 4.02
CA LEU A 9 -2.96 13.62 2.57
C LEU A 9 -1.62 13.31 1.89
N ARG A 10 -0.52 13.89 2.41
CA ARG A 10 0.84 13.65 1.91
C ARG A 10 1.18 12.16 2.00
N VAL A 11 0.95 11.54 3.14
CA VAL A 11 1.28 10.14 3.38
C VAL A 11 0.41 9.20 2.55
N ALA A 12 -0.87 9.52 2.34
CA ALA A 12 -1.75 8.75 1.45
C ALA A 12 -1.28 8.82 -0.01
N GLU A 13 -0.80 9.97 -0.48
CA GLU A 13 -0.24 10.10 -1.84
C GLU A 13 1.11 9.38 -1.97
N LYS A 14 1.93 9.44 -0.93
CA LYS A 14 3.17 8.66 -0.84
C LYS A 14 2.88 7.15 -0.95
N ALA A 15 1.83 6.68 -0.24
CA ALA A 15 1.37 5.29 -0.33
C ALA A 15 0.87 4.94 -1.74
N ALA A 16 0.12 5.85 -2.37
CA ALA A 16 -0.33 5.69 -3.76
C ALA A 16 0.85 5.60 -4.75
N ASN A 17 1.92 6.37 -4.54
CA ASN A 17 3.14 6.28 -5.36
C ASN A 17 3.81 4.91 -5.23
N VAL A 18 3.97 4.40 -4.00
CA VAL A 18 4.50 3.04 -3.78
C VAL A 18 3.60 2.00 -4.45
N ALA A 19 2.28 2.08 -4.27
CA ALA A 19 1.34 1.15 -4.90
C ALA A 19 1.42 1.16 -6.43
N ARG A 20 1.55 2.35 -7.05
CA ARG A 20 1.74 2.51 -8.50
C ARG A 20 3.06 1.91 -8.96
N LEU A 21 4.16 2.23 -8.28
CA LEU A 21 5.50 1.76 -8.59
C LEU A 21 5.59 0.23 -8.59
N CYS A 22 5.08 -0.37 -7.52
CA CYS A 22 4.97 -1.82 -7.33
C CYS A 22 4.26 -2.53 -8.49
N ARG A 23 3.34 -1.84 -9.18
CA ARG A 23 2.69 -2.36 -10.38
C ARG A 23 3.46 -2.04 -11.65
N GLN A 24 3.95 -0.82 -11.82
CA GLN A 24 4.60 -0.37 -13.06
C GLN A 24 5.91 -1.15 -13.34
N ASP A 25 6.62 -1.57 -12.31
CA ASP A 25 7.80 -2.40 -12.43
C ASP A 25 7.41 -3.89 -12.43
N ALA A 26 7.61 -4.55 -13.58
CA ALA A 26 7.23 -5.95 -13.78
C ALA A 26 8.00 -6.92 -12.88
N HIS A 27 9.23 -6.56 -12.50
CA HIS A 27 10.09 -7.38 -11.65
C HIS A 27 9.64 -7.27 -10.19
N LEU A 28 9.36 -6.06 -9.71
CA LEU A 28 8.72 -5.85 -8.41
C LEU A 28 7.38 -6.56 -8.35
N PHE A 29 6.50 -6.38 -9.33
CA PHE A 29 5.17 -6.98 -9.30
C PHE A 29 5.19 -8.52 -9.10
N GLN A 30 6.19 -9.22 -9.67
CA GLN A 30 6.35 -10.66 -9.48
C GLN A 30 6.82 -11.04 -8.06
N LEU A 31 7.66 -10.21 -7.45
CA LEU A 31 8.19 -10.41 -6.10
C LEU A 31 7.17 -10.09 -5.01
N LEU A 32 6.18 -9.25 -5.31
CA LEU A 32 5.29 -8.66 -4.31
C LEU A 32 4.08 -9.53 -3.94
N VAL A 33 3.81 -10.66 -4.59
CA VAL A 33 2.57 -11.43 -4.35
C VAL A 33 2.86 -12.71 -3.55
N GLN A 34 2.47 -12.72 -2.28
CA GLN A 34 2.45 -13.93 -1.44
C GLN A 34 0.99 -14.31 -1.13
N GLU A 35 0.62 -15.59 -1.28
CA GLU A 35 -0.70 -16.05 -0.80
C GLU A 35 -0.65 -16.19 0.74
N LYS A 36 -1.57 -15.54 1.46
CA LYS A 36 -1.80 -15.73 2.90
C LYS A 36 -2.17 -17.19 3.15
N THR A 37 -1.49 -17.81 4.10
CA THR A 37 -1.74 -19.19 4.53
C THR A 37 -1.91 -19.25 6.05
N GLY A 38 -2.47 -20.35 6.58
CA GLY A 38 -2.58 -20.56 8.03
C GLY A 38 -3.55 -19.61 8.73
N GLU A 39 -3.15 -19.07 9.89
CA GLU A 39 -3.99 -18.20 10.74
C GLU A 39 -4.21 -16.81 10.15
N ASP A 40 -3.30 -16.35 9.28
CA ASP A 40 -3.38 -15.07 8.58
C ASP A 40 -4.35 -15.11 7.38
N LYS A 41 -4.79 -16.31 6.94
CA LYS A 41 -5.76 -16.46 5.86
C LYS A 41 -7.18 -16.18 6.34
N ASN A 42 -7.82 -15.19 5.73
CA ASN A 42 -9.23 -14.93 5.93
C ASN A 42 -10.07 -16.05 5.30
N LYS A 43 -10.75 -16.81 6.17
CA LYS A 43 -11.55 -17.99 5.81
C LYS A 43 -12.71 -17.71 4.84
N LYS A 44 -13.06 -16.44 4.61
CA LYS A 44 -14.11 -16.04 3.66
C LYS A 44 -13.62 -15.96 2.21
N PHE A 45 -12.31 -15.89 1.97
CA PHE A 45 -11.73 -15.74 0.64
C PHE A 45 -11.07 -17.04 0.15
N VAL A 46 -11.30 -17.38 -1.12
CA VAL A 46 -10.77 -18.60 -1.75
C VAL A 46 -9.25 -18.52 -1.90
N GLN A 47 -8.75 -17.35 -2.29
CA GLN A 47 -7.35 -16.96 -2.32
C GLN A 47 -7.23 -15.63 -1.58
N ASP A 48 -6.30 -15.55 -0.63
CA ASP A 48 -6.06 -14.38 0.19
C ASP A 48 -4.59 -14.04 -0.03
N PHE A 49 -4.28 -12.79 -0.36
CA PHE A 49 -2.92 -12.40 -0.74
C PHE A 49 -2.44 -11.31 0.21
N LYS A 50 -1.20 -11.45 0.66
CA LYS A 50 -0.45 -10.41 1.34
C LYS A 50 0.59 -9.93 0.35
N THR A 51 0.66 -8.63 0.11
CA THR A 51 1.75 -8.10 -0.68
C THR A 51 2.81 -7.48 0.22
N LEU A 52 4.07 -7.58 -0.19
CA LEU A 52 5.12 -6.76 0.43
C LEU A 52 4.77 -5.26 0.29
N ALA A 53 3.99 -4.88 -0.73
CA ALA A 53 3.49 -3.52 -0.88
C ALA A 53 2.56 -3.12 0.30
N ASP A 54 1.66 -4.00 0.74
CA ASP A 54 0.80 -3.72 1.90
C ASP A 54 1.64 -3.48 3.17
N VAL A 55 2.61 -4.36 3.42
CA VAL A 55 3.50 -4.25 4.59
C VAL A 55 4.30 -2.96 4.56
N VAL A 56 4.94 -2.69 3.41
CA VAL A 56 5.81 -1.52 3.24
C VAL A 56 5.01 -0.23 3.36
N ILE A 57 3.83 -0.15 2.75
CA ILE A 57 2.95 1.02 2.84
C ILE A 57 2.54 1.24 4.30
N GLN A 58 2.12 0.18 5.01
CA GLN A 58 1.72 0.31 6.41
C GLN A 58 2.87 0.79 7.30
N GLU A 59 4.07 0.22 7.15
CA GLU A 59 5.23 0.62 7.96
C GLU A 59 5.76 2.00 7.58
N MET A 60 5.64 2.40 6.32
CA MET A 60 5.94 3.77 5.87
C MET A 60 4.99 4.78 6.53
N ILE A 61 3.69 4.49 6.56
CA ILE A 61 2.72 5.34 7.26
C ILE A 61 3.09 5.39 8.74
N ARG A 62 3.38 4.26 9.39
CA ARG A 62 3.79 4.24 10.81
C ARG A 62 5.04 5.10 11.07
N HIS A 63 6.02 5.04 10.19
CA HIS A 63 7.25 5.83 10.27
C HIS A 63 7.01 7.34 10.19
N ASP A 64 6.08 7.77 9.34
CA ASP A 64 5.75 9.20 9.17
C ASP A 64 4.89 9.77 10.33
N PHE A 65 4.47 8.94 11.30
CA PHE A 65 3.71 9.32 12.49
C PHE A 65 4.34 8.77 13.81
N PRO A 66 5.60 9.14 14.14
CA PRO A 66 6.33 8.51 15.24
C PRO A 66 5.66 8.69 16.61
N GLU A 67 5.05 9.86 16.87
CA GLU A 67 4.34 10.16 18.13
C GLU A 67 3.07 9.32 18.35
N MET A 68 2.54 8.75 17.27
CA MET A 68 1.31 7.94 17.29
C MET A 68 1.57 6.47 17.01
N SER A 69 2.84 6.06 16.81
CA SER A 69 3.23 4.72 16.34
C SER A 69 2.58 3.56 17.09
N ASP A 70 2.46 3.64 18.41
CA ASP A 70 1.81 2.63 19.27
C ASP A 70 0.29 2.52 19.07
N PHE A 71 -0.33 3.53 18.45
CA PHE A 71 -1.76 3.63 18.17
C PHE A 71 -2.06 3.66 16.68
N ILE A 72 -1.12 3.18 15.86
CA ILE A 72 -1.30 2.92 14.43
C ILE A 72 -1.53 1.43 14.24
N HIS A 73 -2.76 1.10 13.91
CA HIS A 73 -3.20 -0.26 13.59
C HIS A 73 -3.47 -0.37 12.10
N GLY A 74 -3.34 -1.56 11.55
CA GLY A 74 -3.72 -1.83 10.18
C GLY A 74 -3.94 -3.32 9.97
N GLU A 75 -4.27 -3.69 8.74
CA GLU A 75 -4.56 -5.09 8.36
C GLU A 75 -3.35 -6.00 8.54
N GLU A 76 -2.14 -5.51 8.22
CA GLU A 76 -0.99 -6.39 8.02
C GLU A 76 -0.07 -6.50 9.24
N SER A 77 0.48 -7.70 9.43
CA SER A 77 1.66 -7.90 10.26
C SER A 77 2.89 -7.31 9.56
N ASN A 78 3.79 -6.69 10.34
CA ASN A 78 5.06 -6.19 9.81
C ASN A 78 6.09 -7.29 9.52
N LYS A 79 5.75 -8.57 9.73
CA LYS A 79 6.62 -9.69 9.38
C LYS A 79 6.39 -10.16 7.96
N PHE A 80 7.46 -10.41 7.23
CA PHE A 80 7.45 -10.98 5.90
C PHE A 80 8.40 -12.18 5.84
N GLU A 81 8.01 -13.24 5.15
CA GLU A 81 8.85 -14.43 4.95
C GLU A 81 9.52 -14.34 3.57
N ASN A 82 10.86 -14.36 3.54
CA ASN A 82 11.60 -14.33 2.27
C ASN A 82 11.64 -15.71 1.59
N GLY A 83 12.23 -15.82 0.41
CA GLY A 83 12.33 -17.07 -0.34
C GLY A 83 13.19 -18.15 0.33
N LEU A 84 13.96 -17.79 1.37
CA LEU A 84 14.72 -18.73 2.22
C LEU A 84 13.91 -19.26 3.41
N GLY A 85 12.67 -18.79 3.61
CA GLY A 85 11.83 -19.15 4.76
C GLY A 85 12.18 -18.37 6.03
N GLU A 86 12.99 -17.32 5.92
CA GLU A 86 13.35 -16.47 7.06
C GLU A 86 12.27 -15.40 7.28
N SER A 87 11.78 -15.31 8.51
CA SER A 87 10.84 -14.25 8.90
C SER A 87 11.60 -12.97 9.25
N VAL A 88 11.41 -11.93 8.44
CA VAL A 88 12.04 -10.61 8.58
C VAL A 88 10.98 -9.61 9.05
N ALA A 89 11.29 -8.83 10.08
CA ALA A 89 10.46 -7.69 10.47
C ALA A 89 10.77 -6.51 9.54
N VAL A 90 9.79 -6.12 8.74
CA VAL A 90 9.86 -4.96 7.84
C VAL A 90 9.65 -3.69 8.66
N THR A 91 10.52 -2.72 8.48
CA THR A 91 10.43 -1.37 9.07
C THR A 91 11.03 -0.36 8.11
N VAL A 92 10.54 0.87 8.10
CA VAL A 92 11.24 1.97 7.42
C VAL A 92 12.31 2.52 8.35
N CYS A 93 13.54 2.59 7.85
CA CYS A 93 14.71 3.07 8.58
C CYS A 93 14.90 4.58 8.42
N SER A 94 15.88 5.13 9.15
CA SER A 94 16.14 6.57 9.17
C SER A 94 16.67 7.13 7.85
N THR A 95 17.36 6.30 7.04
CA THR A 95 17.84 6.67 5.72
C THR A 95 17.37 5.71 4.64
N GLU A 96 17.36 6.19 3.39
CA GLU A 96 17.02 5.39 2.21
C GLU A 96 17.92 4.16 2.08
N GLU A 97 19.22 4.32 2.31
CA GLU A 97 20.20 3.23 2.21
C GLU A 97 19.98 2.13 3.26
N GLU A 98 19.60 2.51 4.48
CA GLU A 98 19.27 1.56 5.53
C GLU A 98 18.00 0.78 5.20
N THR A 99 16.96 1.48 4.70
CA THR A 99 15.72 0.85 4.24
C THR A 99 16.00 -0.11 3.07
N ALA A 100 16.82 0.31 2.09
CA ALA A 100 17.19 -0.53 0.95
C ALA A 100 17.93 -1.80 1.40
N LYS A 101 18.87 -1.69 2.35
CA LYS A 101 19.60 -2.85 2.87
C LYS A 101 18.66 -3.85 3.56
N LEU A 102 17.70 -3.36 4.34
CA LEU A 102 16.70 -4.21 4.97
C LEU A 102 15.80 -4.88 3.92
N LEU A 103 15.26 -4.12 2.97
CA LEU A 103 14.41 -4.64 1.91
C LEU A 103 15.14 -5.66 1.02
N ALA A 104 16.44 -5.49 0.78
CA ALA A 104 17.21 -6.48 0.03
C ALA A 104 17.26 -7.85 0.75
N THR A 105 17.18 -7.88 2.08
CA THR A 105 17.09 -9.14 2.84
C THR A 105 15.72 -9.80 2.69
N VAL A 106 14.67 -8.97 2.61
CA VAL A 106 13.29 -9.41 2.36
C VAL A 106 13.11 -9.93 0.93
N LEU A 107 13.84 -9.34 -0.01
CA LEU A 107 13.79 -9.62 -1.46
C LEU A 107 14.91 -10.55 -1.94
N ASP A 108 15.35 -11.49 -1.10
CA ASP A 108 16.32 -12.54 -1.45
C ASP A 108 17.64 -12.03 -2.09
N GLY A 109 18.10 -10.87 -1.63
CA GLY A 109 19.33 -10.22 -2.09
C GLY A 109 19.15 -9.27 -3.26
N ASP A 110 17.93 -9.03 -3.74
CA ASP A 110 17.66 -8.15 -4.87
C ASP A 110 17.87 -6.66 -4.53
N GLN A 111 19.09 -6.19 -4.78
CA GLN A 111 19.49 -4.81 -4.50
C GLN A 111 18.76 -3.80 -5.38
N ALA A 112 18.41 -4.18 -6.62
CA ALA A 112 17.79 -3.24 -7.56
C ALA A 112 16.34 -2.96 -7.16
N ALA A 113 15.58 -4.02 -6.89
CA ALA A 113 14.22 -3.94 -6.37
C ALA A 113 14.17 -3.21 -5.02
N ALA A 114 15.10 -3.54 -4.11
CA ALA A 114 15.17 -2.93 -2.79
C ALA A 114 15.48 -1.43 -2.84
N ALA A 115 16.46 -1.00 -3.65
CA ALA A 115 16.79 0.41 -3.82
C ALA A 115 15.62 1.19 -4.43
N LEU A 116 14.94 0.60 -5.42
CA LEU A 116 13.82 1.23 -6.10
C LEU A 116 12.63 1.45 -5.13
N LEU A 117 12.28 0.45 -4.32
CA LEU A 117 11.25 0.58 -3.28
C LEU A 117 11.67 1.57 -2.19
N ALA A 118 12.92 1.51 -1.71
CA ALA A 118 13.42 2.42 -0.69
C ALA A 118 13.35 3.88 -1.15
N GLY A 119 13.73 4.16 -2.39
CA GLY A 119 13.61 5.50 -2.98
C GLY A 119 12.18 6.02 -2.95
N ALA A 120 11.19 5.20 -3.32
CA ALA A 120 9.79 5.62 -3.26
C ALA A 120 9.25 5.78 -1.83
N ILE A 121 9.72 4.96 -0.88
CA ILE A 121 9.37 5.06 0.55
C ILE A 121 9.93 6.33 1.18
N HIS A 122 11.07 6.85 0.71
CA HIS A 122 11.70 8.05 1.25
C HIS A 122 11.39 9.31 0.45
N GLN A 123 10.82 9.16 -0.76
CA GLN A 123 10.44 10.29 -1.59
C GLN A 123 9.18 10.98 -1.06
N ASP A 124 9.29 12.29 -0.89
CA ASP A 124 8.12 13.12 -0.60
C ASP A 124 7.34 13.44 -1.88
N PRO A 125 6.01 13.28 -1.86
CA PRO A 125 5.20 13.67 -3.00
C PRO A 125 5.19 15.19 -3.15
N ALA A 126 4.87 15.64 -4.37
CA ALA A 126 4.63 17.06 -4.62
C ALA A 126 3.55 17.60 -3.67
N THR A 127 3.64 18.89 -3.34
CA THR A 127 2.70 19.56 -2.45
C THR A 127 1.26 19.37 -2.94
N ILE A 128 0.42 18.79 -2.10
CA ILE A 128 -1.01 18.64 -2.37
C ILE A 128 -1.68 19.97 -2.03
N GLU A 129 -2.17 20.66 -3.06
CA GLU A 129 -2.99 21.85 -2.87
C GLU A 129 -4.37 21.44 -2.32
N ALA A 130 -4.56 21.63 -1.01
CA ALA A 130 -5.82 21.39 -0.34
C ALA A 130 -6.32 22.66 0.34
N THR A 131 -7.58 23.03 0.13
CA THR A 131 -8.23 24.16 0.82
C THR A 131 -8.62 23.74 2.24
N ILE A 132 -7.62 23.65 3.11
CA ILE A 132 -7.76 23.25 4.53
C ILE A 132 -7.37 24.38 5.49
N ASP A 133 -7.02 25.54 4.93
CA ASP A 133 -6.81 26.76 5.70
C ASP A 133 -8.12 27.18 6.38
N GLY A 134 -8.06 27.33 7.71
CA GLY A 134 -9.23 27.64 8.54
C GLY A 134 -9.91 26.43 9.19
N LEU A 135 -9.53 25.19 8.84
CA LEU A 135 -10.05 24.01 9.52
C LEU A 135 -9.47 23.89 10.94
N THR A 136 -10.29 24.24 11.93
CA THR A 136 -9.96 24.07 13.35
C THR A 136 -10.83 22.99 13.97
N VAL A 137 -10.19 21.89 14.36
CA VAL A 137 -10.84 20.79 15.09
C VAL A 137 -10.08 20.65 16.42
N PRO A 138 -10.76 20.77 17.57
CA PRO A 138 -10.11 20.84 18.88
C PRO A 138 -9.74 19.45 19.41
N LEU A 139 -8.99 18.66 18.65
CA LEU A 139 -8.50 17.34 19.04
C LEU A 139 -6.98 17.35 19.17
N LYS A 140 -6.43 16.61 20.13
CA LYS A 140 -4.98 16.46 20.30
C LYS A 140 -4.51 15.16 19.66
N PRO A 141 -3.35 15.12 18.98
CA PRO A 141 -2.80 13.88 18.42
C PRO A 141 -2.72 12.74 19.44
N SER A 142 -2.42 13.04 20.70
CA SER A 142 -2.38 12.05 21.80
C SER A 142 -3.72 11.36 22.08
N GLU A 143 -4.85 11.94 21.67
CA GLU A 143 -6.20 11.38 21.87
C GLU A 143 -6.63 10.48 20.70
N LEU A 144 -5.83 10.42 19.64
CA LEU A 144 -6.17 9.80 18.36
C LEU A 144 -5.45 8.46 18.18
N GLY A 145 -6.13 7.54 17.49
CA GLY A 145 -5.53 6.37 16.87
C GLY A 145 -5.75 6.41 15.36
N ILE A 146 -4.96 5.65 14.62
CA ILE A 146 -5.06 5.52 13.17
C ILE A 146 -5.34 4.05 12.83
N TRP A 147 -6.23 3.83 11.88
CA TRP A 147 -6.48 2.54 11.26
C TRP A 147 -6.14 2.61 9.76
N ILE A 148 -5.37 1.67 9.27
CA ILE A 148 -4.84 1.66 7.90
C ILE A 148 -5.33 0.41 7.16
N ASP A 149 -5.91 0.62 6.00
CA ASP A 149 -6.00 -0.38 4.94
C ASP A 149 -4.99 0.01 3.85
N PRO A 150 -3.82 -0.64 3.77
CA PRO A 150 -2.74 -0.22 2.87
C PRO A 150 -3.15 -0.28 1.40
N ILE A 151 -3.84 -1.35 1.00
CA ILE A 151 -4.41 -1.56 -0.33
C ILE A 151 -5.72 -2.33 -0.18
N ASP A 152 -6.81 -1.59 0.00
CA ASP A 152 -8.16 -2.15 -0.05
C ASP A 152 -8.41 -2.74 -1.44
N ALA A 153 -9.22 -3.79 -1.48
CA ALA A 153 -9.45 -4.60 -2.67
C ALA A 153 -8.13 -5.15 -3.29
N THR A 154 -7.25 -5.70 -2.46
CA THR A 154 -5.96 -6.30 -2.87
C THR A 154 -6.10 -7.27 -4.05
N SER A 155 -7.22 -8.01 -4.13
CA SER A 155 -7.51 -8.88 -5.28
C SER A 155 -7.60 -8.12 -6.62
N GLN A 156 -8.24 -6.95 -6.63
CA GLN A 156 -8.34 -6.08 -7.80
C GLN A 156 -6.99 -5.44 -8.12
N TYR A 157 -6.25 -5.06 -7.07
CA TYR A 157 -4.88 -4.57 -7.20
C TYR A 157 -3.97 -5.59 -7.87
N ILE A 158 -4.00 -6.86 -7.44
CA ILE A 158 -3.18 -7.93 -8.02
C ILE A 158 -3.65 -8.29 -9.43
N GLU A 159 -4.96 -8.40 -9.64
CA GLU A 159 -5.49 -8.77 -10.94
C GLU A 159 -5.13 -7.74 -12.02
N GLY A 160 -5.18 -6.46 -11.66
CA GLY A 160 -4.64 -5.41 -12.50
C GLY A 160 -5.46 -5.07 -13.73
N ARG A 161 -6.74 -5.47 -13.78
CA ARG A 161 -7.60 -5.16 -14.93
C ARG A 161 -7.78 -3.66 -15.06
N GLU A 162 -7.43 -3.15 -16.23
CA GLU A 162 -7.84 -1.81 -16.67
C GLU A 162 -9.19 -1.92 -17.36
N GLU A 163 -10.26 -1.53 -16.68
CA GLU A 163 -11.57 -1.35 -17.32
C GLU A 163 -11.64 0.02 -17.99
N ALA A 164 -12.41 0.13 -19.07
CA ALA A 164 -12.63 1.41 -19.71
C ALA A 164 -13.47 2.30 -18.78
N LEU A 165 -13.04 3.55 -18.57
CA LEU A 165 -13.81 4.55 -17.84
C LEU A 165 -15.13 4.80 -18.59
N GLU A 166 -16.25 4.42 -17.99
CA GLU A 166 -17.58 4.86 -18.41
C GLU A 166 -18.04 5.98 -17.47
N GLU A 167 -18.07 7.21 -18.00
CA GLU A 167 -18.42 8.40 -17.23
C GLU A 167 -19.82 8.28 -16.60
N GLY A 168 -19.94 8.64 -15.31
CA GLY A 168 -21.18 8.57 -14.56
C GLY A 168 -21.60 7.18 -14.08
N ARG A 169 -20.73 6.17 -14.18
CA ARG A 169 -20.99 4.81 -13.67
C ARG A 169 -20.02 4.39 -12.57
N LEU A 170 -20.51 3.52 -11.69
CA LEU A 170 -19.69 2.84 -10.69
C LEU A 170 -18.86 1.74 -11.36
N PHE A 171 -17.60 1.61 -10.97
CA PHE A 171 -16.74 0.51 -11.39
C PHE A 171 -17.12 -0.78 -10.66
N PRO A 172 -17.50 -1.85 -11.36
CA PRO A 172 -17.80 -3.13 -10.72
C PRO A 172 -16.52 -3.90 -10.33
N SER A 173 -15.40 -3.62 -11.01
CA SER A 173 -14.09 -4.25 -10.79
C SER A 173 -12.95 -3.42 -11.43
N GLY A 174 -11.70 -3.88 -11.25
CA GLY A 174 -10.50 -3.31 -11.83
C GLY A 174 -9.69 -2.44 -10.88
N LEU A 175 -8.57 -1.90 -11.39
CA LEU A 175 -7.63 -1.11 -10.58
C LEU A 175 -8.24 0.14 -9.94
N HIS A 176 -9.32 0.66 -10.51
CA HIS A 176 -10.09 1.76 -9.92
C HIS A 176 -10.69 1.39 -8.56
N CYS A 177 -10.89 0.11 -8.26
CA CYS A 177 -11.40 -0.35 -6.98
C CYS A 177 -10.32 -0.46 -5.90
N ALA A 178 -9.03 -0.43 -6.25
CA ALA A 178 -7.95 -0.48 -5.28
C ALA A 178 -7.74 0.89 -4.62
N LEU A 179 -7.82 0.96 -3.30
CA LEU A 179 -7.77 2.20 -2.52
C LEU A 179 -6.73 2.12 -1.42
N VAL A 180 -6.17 3.26 -1.04
CA VAL A 180 -5.45 3.42 0.24
C VAL A 180 -6.43 4.08 1.21
N LEU A 181 -6.70 3.45 2.35
CA LEU A 181 -7.61 3.97 3.36
C LEU A 181 -6.85 4.28 4.65
N ILE A 182 -6.95 5.53 5.10
CA ILE A 182 -6.39 5.96 6.37
C ILE A 182 -7.51 6.59 7.19
N GLY A 183 -7.97 5.87 8.21
CA GLY A 183 -8.98 6.33 9.16
C GLY A 183 -8.35 6.82 10.46
N VAL A 184 -8.91 7.86 11.05
CA VAL A 184 -8.51 8.39 12.36
C VAL A 184 -9.69 8.33 13.30
N TYR A 185 -9.47 7.84 14.52
CA TYR A 185 -10.52 7.66 15.52
C TYR A 185 -10.10 8.15 16.90
N LEU A 186 -11.08 8.46 17.75
CA LEU A 186 -10.85 8.78 19.16
C LEU A 186 -10.55 7.52 19.96
N ARG A 187 -9.43 7.49 20.66
CA ARG A 187 -9.02 6.32 21.46
C ARG A 187 -9.98 6.02 22.61
N SER A 188 -10.63 7.04 23.15
CA SER A 188 -11.54 6.92 24.29
C SER A 188 -12.89 6.33 23.93
N THR A 189 -13.40 6.58 22.71
CA THR A 189 -14.76 6.19 22.30
C THR A 189 -14.80 5.22 21.12
N GLY A 190 -13.72 5.15 20.34
CA GLY A 190 -13.69 4.43 19.06
C GLY A 190 -14.34 5.20 17.90
N GLU A 191 -14.84 6.41 18.12
CA GLU A 191 -15.54 7.17 17.09
C GLU A 191 -14.59 7.67 16.00
N PRO A 192 -14.93 7.49 14.71
CA PRO A 192 -14.14 8.04 13.61
C PRO A 192 -14.27 9.56 13.56
N VAL A 193 -13.16 10.27 13.37
CA VAL A 193 -13.09 11.74 13.36
C VAL A 193 -12.47 12.33 12.11
N MET A 194 -11.72 11.54 11.34
CA MET A 194 -11.11 11.94 10.08
C MET A 194 -10.87 10.72 9.21
N GLY A 195 -10.83 10.91 7.90
CA GLY A 195 -10.45 9.85 6.96
C GLY A 195 -9.85 10.44 5.69
N VAL A 196 -8.88 9.72 5.12
CA VAL A 196 -8.33 9.98 3.79
C VAL A 196 -8.53 8.72 2.97
N ILE A 197 -9.08 8.90 1.77
CA ILE A 197 -9.23 7.86 0.76
C ILE A 197 -8.42 8.33 -0.45
N ASN A 198 -7.41 7.56 -0.83
CA ASN A 198 -6.65 7.79 -2.05
C ASN A 198 -6.95 6.66 -3.04
N GLN A 199 -7.21 7.01 -4.30
CA GLN A 199 -7.44 6.08 -5.40
C GLN A 199 -6.23 6.13 -6.34
N PRO A 200 -5.21 5.29 -6.16
CA PRO A 200 -3.92 5.44 -6.84
C PRO A 200 -4.02 5.35 -8.36
N PHE A 201 -5.03 4.65 -8.87
CA PHE A 201 -5.23 4.35 -10.28
C PHE A 201 -6.45 5.07 -10.88
N HIS A 202 -6.82 6.25 -10.36
CA HIS A 202 -7.95 7.02 -10.89
C HIS A 202 -7.72 7.47 -12.35
N ASN A 203 -6.55 8.03 -12.63
CA ASN A 203 -6.16 8.54 -13.96
C ASN A 203 -5.04 7.69 -14.57
N LYS A 204 -5.03 7.56 -15.90
CA LYS A 204 -3.87 6.97 -16.61
C LYS A 204 -2.77 8.02 -16.76
N ASP A 205 -1.53 7.63 -16.51
CA ASP A 205 -0.39 8.49 -16.84
C ASP A 205 -0.36 8.78 -18.36
N PRO A 206 -0.21 10.05 -18.79
CA PRO A 206 -0.22 10.43 -20.20
C PRO A 206 0.88 9.77 -21.07
N GLY A 207 1.88 9.13 -20.46
CA GLY A 207 2.99 8.44 -21.13
C GLY A 207 2.94 6.91 -21.08
N GLY A 208 1.78 6.33 -20.72
CA GLY A 208 1.58 4.95 -20.28
C GLY A 208 2.47 3.86 -20.90
N SER A 209 3.47 3.41 -20.13
CA SER A 209 3.91 2.02 -20.21
C SER A 209 2.77 1.13 -19.71
N ARG A 210 2.52 0.00 -20.39
CA ARG A 210 1.44 -0.93 -20.02
C ARG A 210 1.65 -1.43 -18.59
N ILE A 211 0.62 -1.31 -17.74
CA ILE A 211 0.64 -1.92 -16.41
C ILE A 211 0.65 -3.46 -16.58
N PRO A 212 1.63 -4.18 -16.00
CA PRO A 212 1.69 -5.64 -15.98
C PRO A 212 0.40 -6.27 -15.44
N THR A 213 -0.18 -7.22 -16.17
CA THR A 213 -1.34 -8.01 -15.69
C THR A 213 -0.91 -9.43 -15.39
N ARG A 214 -1.51 -10.05 -14.37
CA ARG A 214 -1.27 -11.48 -14.12
C ARG A 214 -2.02 -12.28 -15.20
N GLY A 215 -1.29 -12.78 -16.19
CA GLY A 215 -1.85 -13.68 -17.20
C GLY A 215 -2.50 -14.89 -16.55
N LYS A 216 -3.63 -15.38 -17.10
CA LYS A 216 -4.22 -16.65 -16.66
C LYS A 216 -3.14 -17.75 -16.71
N PRO A 217 -3.11 -18.68 -15.74
CA PRO A 217 -2.23 -19.84 -15.85
C PRO A 217 -2.55 -20.55 -17.17
N HIS A 218 -1.58 -20.59 -18.07
CA HIS A 218 -1.67 -21.41 -19.26
C HIS A 218 -1.76 -22.86 -18.81
N ASP A 219 -2.93 -23.47 -18.98
CA ASP A 219 -3.07 -24.92 -18.97
C ASP A 219 -2.13 -25.48 -20.05
N SER A 220 -0.95 -25.89 -19.60
CA SER A 220 0.01 -26.63 -20.41
C SER A 220 -0.51 -28.05 -20.56
N LYS A 221 -1.53 -28.22 -21.40
CA LYS A 221 -1.95 -29.53 -21.92
C LYS A 221 -2.27 -29.43 -23.40
N SER A 222 -1.26 -29.64 -24.22
CA SER A 222 -1.39 -30.42 -25.46
C SER A 222 0.00 -30.80 -25.97
N ILE A 223 0.54 -31.87 -25.38
CA ILE A 223 1.54 -32.72 -26.03
C ILE A 223 0.75 -33.76 -26.85
N LEU A 224 1.21 -34.02 -28.09
CA LEU A 224 0.77 -35.03 -29.09
C LEU A 224 -0.44 -34.59 -29.94
N ARG A 225 -0.42 -34.58 -31.28
CA ARG A 225 0.40 -35.26 -32.31
C ARG A 225 0.67 -34.33 -33.49
#